data_AF-A0A1Q7SUX3-F1
#
_entry.id   AF-A0A1Q7SUX3-F1
#
_cell.length_a   1.000
_cell.length_b   1.000
_cell.length_c   1.000
_cell.angle_alpha   90.00
_cell.angle_beta   90.00
_cell.angle_gamma   90.00
#
_symmetry.space_group_name_H-M   'P 1'
#
loop_
_entity.id
_entity.type
_entity.pdbx_description
1 polymer ?
#
loop_
_entity_poly.entity_id
_entity_poly.type
_entity_poly.pdbx_seq_one_letter_code
_entity_poly.pdbx_strand_id
1 'polypeptide(L)' 'MTQLVGVPQETMLVRAQSVWSPVEQALNECEVDMVILGTHGRTGAMKLLLRSVAEEIFRQAGVPVLTIGPSVRKGVS' A
#
# COMPACT_ATOMS: atom_id res chain seq x y z
N MET A 1 2.11 1.69 -18.56
CA MET A 1 2.27 2.43 -17.29
C MET A 1 1.02 3.28 -17.14
N THR A 2 0.19 3.01 -16.14
CA THR A 2 -0.97 3.87 -15.85
C THR A 2 -0.45 5.02 -14.99
N GLN A 3 -0.32 6.22 -15.55
CA GLN A 3 0.01 7.41 -14.76
C GLN A 3 -1.29 7.93 -14.12
N LEU A 4 -1.21 8.31 -12.85
CA LEU A 4 -2.28 9.00 -12.14
C LEU A 4 -2.36 10.45 -12.63
N VAL A 5 -2.80 10.65 -13.87
CA VAL A 5 -2.88 11.97 -14.50
C VAL A 5 -3.93 12.80 -13.77
N GLY A 6 -3.54 13.99 -13.30
CA GLY A 6 -4.44 14.95 -12.67
C GLY A 6 -4.73 14.70 -11.19
N VAL A 7 -4.11 13.69 -10.57
CA VAL A 7 -4.17 13.48 -9.11
C VAL A 7 -2.89 14.05 -8.51
N PRO A 8 -2.98 15.05 -7.59
CA PRO A 8 -1.83 15.48 -6.81
C PRO A 8 -1.25 14.29 -6.05
N GLN A 9 0.02 14.00 -6.29
CA GLN A 9 0.69 12.87 -5.66
C GLN A 9 2.15 13.23 -5.37
N GLU A 10 2.63 12.72 -4.25
CA GLU A 10 4.04 12.72 -3.90
C GLU A 10 4.55 11.28 -3.93
N THR A 11 5.71 11.07 -4.54
CA THR A 11 6.33 9.74 -4.63
C THR A 11 7.58 9.70 -3.77
N MET A 12 7.57 8.81 -2.78
CA MET A 12 8.73 8.57 -1.93
C MET A 12 9.31 7.17 -2.19
N LEU A 13 10.62 7.10 -2.46
CA LEU A 13 11.36 5.85 -2.58
C LEU A 13 12.41 5.77 -1.46
N VAL A 14 12.17 4.90 -0.47
CA VAL A 14 13.03 4.76 0.70
C VAL A 14 13.75 3.42 0.67
N ARG A 15 15.05 3.41 1.01
CA ARG A 15 15.76 2.19 1.37
C ARG A 15 15.78 2.07 2.88
N ALA A 16 15.27 0.97 3.41
CA ALA A 16 15.21 0.72 4.84
C ALA A 16 15.51 -0.74 5.16
N GLN A 17 15.85 -1.01 6.41
CA GLN A 17 16.09 -2.35 6.95
C GLN A 17 14.78 -3.06 7.37
N SER A 18 13.70 -2.29 7.58
CA SER A 18 12.35 -2.78 7.86
C SER A 18 11.33 -2.01 7.03
N VAL A 19 10.11 -2.55 6.92
CA VAL A 19 9.02 -1.86 6.21
C VAL A 19 8.30 -0.88 7.12
N TRP A 20 8.15 -1.21 8.41
CA TRP A 20 7.38 -0.37 9.33
C TRP A 20 7.95 1.04 9.51
N SER A 21 9.25 1.18 9.76
CA SER A 21 9.83 2.47 10.15
C SER A 21 9.59 3.60 9.13
N PRO A 22 9.79 3.40 7.81
CA PRO A 22 9.43 4.43 6.82
C PRO A 22 7.93 4.72 6.72
N VAL A 23 7.08 3.70 6.94
CA VAL A 23 5.62 3.87 6.89
C VAL A 23 5.16 4.69 8.10
N GLU A 24 5.66 4.39 9.29
CA GLU A 24 5.38 5.16 10.51
C GLU A 24 5.81 6.63 10.37
N GLN A 25 7.00 6.86 9.82
CA GLN A 25 7.48 8.20 9.54
C GLN A 25 6.53 8.96 8.60
N ALA A 26 6.14 8.34 7.48
CA ALA A 26 5.21 8.95 6.53
C ALA A 26 3.83 9.23 7.14
N LEU A 27 3.31 8.32 7.98
CA LEU A 27 2.04 8.51 8.69
C LEU A 27 2.08 9.75 9.59
N ASN A 28 3.21 9.98 10.28
CA ASN A 28 3.38 11.10 11.19
C ASN A 28 3.65 12.43 10.46
N GLU A 29 4.39 12.40 9.35
CA GLU A 29 4.78 13.60 8.61
C GLU A 29 3.71 14.11 7.66
N CYS A 30 2.84 13.23 7.15
CA CYS A 30 1.89 13.55 6.08
C CYS A 30 0.42 13.62 6.52
N GLU A 31 0.10 13.56 7.83
CA GLU A 31 -1.27 13.60 8.36
C GLU A 31 -2.23 12.65 7.62
N VAL A 32 -1.81 11.39 7.44
CA VAL A 32 -2.50 10.44 6.56
C VAL A 32 -3.81 9.92 7.17
N ASP A 33 -4.93 10.04 6.46
CA ASP A 33 -6.23 9.50 6.91
C ASP A 33 -6.42 7.99 6.67
N MET A 34 -5.66 7.40 5.73
CA MET A 34 -5.77 5.98 5.36
C MET A 34 -4.51 5.47 4.64
N VAL A 35 -4.13 4.23 4.93
CA VAL A 35 -3.10 3.51 4.15
C VAL A 35 -3.77 2.59 3.13
N ILE A 36 -3.35 2.70 1.86
CA ILE A 36 -3.78 1.78 0.79
C ILE A 36 -2.60 0.89 0.37
N LEU A 37 -2.78 -0.42 0.46
CA LEU A 37 -1.77 -1.42 0.11
C LEU A 37 -2.17 -2.21 -1.13
N GLY A 38 -1.31 -2.20 -2.15
CA GLY A 38 -1.41 -3.12 -3.29
C GLY A 38 -0.70 -4.44 -3.00
N THR A 39 -1.39 -5.58 -3.16
CA THR A 39 -0.75 -6.90 -3.12
C THR A 39 -0.40 -7.38 -4.53
N HIS A 40 0.73 -8.08 -4.69
CA HIS A 40 1.32 -8.28 -6.02
C HIS A 40 0.44 -9.13 -6.94
N GLY A 41 0.19 -8.59 -8.14
CA GLY A 41 -0.27 -9.31 -9.33
C GLY A 41 0.89 -9.59 -10.29
N ARG A 42 1.08 -10.89 -10.59
CA ARG A 42 1.79 -11.51 -11.74
C ARG A 42 1.83 -13.04 -11.60
N THR A 43 1.58 -13.59 -10.40
CA THR A 43 1.48 -15.02 -10.12
C THR A 43 0.22 -15.34 -9.31
N GLY A 44 -0.64 -16.20 -9.89
CA GLY A 44 -1.64 -17.07 -9.25
C GLY A 44 -2.41 -16.59 -8.00
N ALA A 45 -3.68 -16.26 -8.19
CA ALA A 45 -4.67 -16.06 -7.14
C ALA A 45 -5.07 -17.37 -6.42
N MET A 46 -4.27 -17.86 -5.47
CA MET A 46 -4.73 -18.89 -4.53
C MET A 46 -4.42 -18.47 -3.10
N LYS A 47 -5.48 -18.00 -2.43
CA LYS A 47 -5.56 -17.50 -1.03
C LYS A 47 -5.12 -16.05 -0.84
N LEU A 48 -6.06 -15.24 -0.37
CA LEU A 48 -5.86 -13.95 0.28
C LEU A 48 -5.11 -14.16 1.62
N LEU A 49 -3.88 -14.68 1.57
CA LEU A 49 -3.02 -14.65 2.74
C LEU A 49 -2.58 -13.20 2.92
N LEU A 50 -2.90 -12.63 4.08
CA LEU A 50 -2.37 -11.33 4.49
C LEU A 50 -0.84 -11.46 4.45
N ARG A 51 -0.20 -10.78 3.48
CA ARG A 51 1.24 -10.91 3.26
C ARG A 51 1.97 -10.30 4.45
N SER A 52 3.16 -10.79 4.78
CA SER A 52 3.94 -10.33 5.95
C SER A 52 4.01 -8.81 6.08
N VAL A 53 4.21 -8.10 4.96
CA VAL A 53 4.22 -6.62 4.93
C VAL A 53 2.86 -6.01 5.23
N ALA A 54 1.80 -6.50 4.59
CA ALA A 54 0.46 -5.98 4.82
C ALA A 54 -0.02 -6.25 6.26
N GLU A 55 0.36 -7.40 6.81
CA GLU A 55 0.08 -7.78 8.19
C GLU A 55 0.86 -6.93 9.21
N GLU A 56 2.14 -6.67 8.94
CA GLU A 56 2.99 -5.78 9.75
C GLU A 56 2.41 -4.36 9.83
N ILE A 57 1.97 -3.81 8.69
CA ILE A 57 1.33 -2.49 8.63
C ILE A 57 -0.03 -2.52 9.31
N PHE A 58 -0.86 -3.52 9.04
CA PHE A 58 -2.21 -3.64 9.64
C PHE A 58 -2.16 -3.70 11.17
N ARG A 59 -1.16 -4.37 11.76
CA ARG A 59 -1.01 -4.47 13.22
C ARG A 59 -0.60 -3.16 13.89
N GLN A 60 0.10 -2.29 13.19
CA GLN A 60 0.78 -1.14 13.79
C GLN A 60 0.19 0.20 13.36
N ALA A 61 -0.50 0.26 12.22
CA ALA A 61 -1.11 1.48 11.71
C ALA A 61 -2.18 2.00 12.69
N GLY A 62 -2.03 3.26 13.10
CA GLY A 62 -3.05 3.98 13.87
C GLY A 62 -4.25 4.47 13.03
N VAL A 63 -4.25 4.18 11.73
CA VAL A 63 -5.24 4.66 10.75
C VAL A 63 -5.82 3.50 9.96
N PRO A 64 -7.01 3.65 9.35
CA PRO A 64 -7.60 2.63 8.48
C PRO A 64 -6.62 2.11 7.43
N VAL A 65 -6.61 0.78 7.23
CA VAL A 65 -5.78 0.11 6.22
C VAL A 65 -6.68 -0.61 5.22
N LEU A 66 -6.60 -0.22 3.95
CA LEU A 66 -7.29 -0.86 2.83
C LEU A 66 -6.32 -1.67 2.00
N THR A 67 -6.59 -2.97 1.83
CA THR A 67 -5.78 -3.83 0.97
C THR A 67 -6.49 -4.11 -0.36
N ILE A 68 -5.81 -3.81 -1.46
CA ILE A 68 -6.29 -4.06 -2.82
C ILE A 68 -5.65 -5.36 -3.33
N GLY A 69 -6.51 -6.33 -3.63
CA GLY A 69 -6.13 -7.66 -4.12
C GLY A 69 -5.64 -7.67 -5.58
N PRO A 70 -4.98 -8.75 -6.03
CA PRO A 70 -4.41 -8.83 -7.38
C PRO A 70 -5.46 -8.99 -8.50
N SER A 71 -6.69 -9.39 -8.15
CA SER A 71 -7.77 -9.67 -9.11
C SER A 71 -8.67 -8.45 -9.39
N VAL A 72 -8.20 -7.24 -9.08
CA VAL A 72 -8.95 -6.02 -9.34
C VAL A 72 -8.98 -5.76 -10.85
N ARG A 73 -10.19 -5.69 -11.41
CA ARG A 73 -10.39 -5.32 -12.82
C ARG A 73 -9.82 -3.93 -13.04
N LYS A 74 -9.03 -3.75 -14.10
CA LYS A 74 -8.63 -2.41 -14.53
C LYS A 74 -9.89 -1.61 -14.83
N GLY A 75 -10.02 -0.43 -14.25
CA GLY A 75 -11.10 0.50 -14.58
C GLY A 75 -11.07 0.82 -16.08
N VAL A 76 -12.26 0.93 -16.69
CA VAL A 76 -12.39 1.43 -18.06
C VAL A 76 -12.03 2.91 -18.01
N SER A 77 -10.92 3.29 -18.65
CA SER A 77 -10.57 4.71 -18.88
C SER A 77 -11.47 5.32 -19.93
#